data_AF-A0A0D6PA44-F1
#
_entry.id   AF-A0A0D6PA44-F1
#
_cell.length_a   1.000
_cell.length_b   1.000
_cell.length_c   1.000
_cell.angle_alpha   90.00
_cell.angle_beta   90.00
_cell.angle_gamma   90.00
#
_symmetry.space_group_name_H-M   'P 1'
#
loop_
_entity.id
_entity.type
_entity.pdbx_description
1 polymer ?
#
loop_
_entity_poly.entity_id
_entity_poly.type
_entity_poly.pdbx_seq_one_letter_code
_entity_poly.pdbx_strand_id
1 'polypeptide(L)' 'MSTRKAATSRKAMPNKAAAKKATAKTSRKTASARGGETRAALYAEIKRRGIAGCSRMSKAELARRLGR' A
#
# COMPACT_ATOMS: atom_id res chain seq x y z
N MET A 1 -56.64 -28.60 7.71
CA MET A 1 -55.92 -27.31 7.84
C MET A 1 -54.73 -27.52 8.77
N SER A 2 -53.49 -27.45 8.27
CA SER A 2 -52.29 -27.53 9.10
C SER A 2 -51.18 -26.68 8.49
N THR A 3 -50.40 -26.07 9.36
CA THR A 3 -49.75 -24.76 9.17
C THR A 3 -48.38 -24.83 8.51
N ARG A 4 -48.05 -23.71 7.85
CA ARG A 4 -46.85 -23.38 7.07
C ARG A 4 -45.53 -23.79 7.74
N LYS A 5 -44.69 -24.56 7.03
CA LYS A 5 -43.27 -24.74 7.35
C LYS A 5 -42.45 -23.69 6.59
N ALA A 6 -41.95 -22.70 7.32
CA ALA A 6 -41.12 -21.63 6.79
C ALA A 6 -39.68 -22.10 6.47
N ALA A 7 -39.10 -21.36 5.54
CA ALA A 7 -37.81 -21.49 4.87
C ALA A 7 -36.58 -21.75 5.76
N THR A 8 -35.55 -22.34 5.15
CA THR A 8 -34.18 -21.84 5.31
C THR A 8 -33.39 -22.08 4.02
N SER A 9 -33.23 -21.03 3.23
CA SER A 9 -32.23 -21.00 2.16
C SER A 9 -30.85 -21.15 2.79
N ARG A 10 -30.13 -22.23 2.49
CA ARG A 10 -28.69 -22.27 2.72
C ARG A 10 -28.03 -21.36 1.69
N LYS A 11 -27.97 -20.05 1.99
CA LYS A 11 -26.99 -19.18 1.33
C LYS A 11 -25.63 -19.74 1.73
N ALA A 12 -24.91 -20.29 0.74
CA ALA A 12 -23.51 -20.61 0.88
C ALA A 12 -22.80 -19.36 1.40
N MET A 13 -22.43 -19.37 2.69
CA MET A 13 -21.71 -18.26 3.27
C MET A 13 -20.35 -18.21 2.57
N PRO A 14 -19.93 -17.05 2.01
CA PRO A 14 -18.59 -16.93 1.46
C PRO A 14 -17.60 -17.21 2.58
N ASN A 15 -16.76 -18.20 2.31
CA ASN A 15 -15.78 -18.78 3.20
C ASN A 15 -14.95 -17.67 3.89
N LYS A 16 -15.26 -17.32 5.15
CA LYS A 16 -14.56 -16.27 5.93
C LYS A 16 -13.05 -16.52 6.03
N ALA A 17 -12.60 -17.75 5.78
CA ALA A 17 -11.20 -18.14 5.76
C ALA A 17 -10.41 -17.63 4.54
N ALA A 18 -11.07 -17.41 3.39
CA ALA A 18 -10.39 -16.95 2.17
C ALA A 18 -10.08 -15.45 2.19
N ALA A 19 -10.91 -14.65 2.87
CA ALA A 19 -10.73 -13.20 2.96
C ALA A 19 -9.50 -12.78 3.80
N LYS A 20 -9.04 -13.63 4.73
CA LYS A 20 -7.91 -13.31 5.60
C LYS A 20 -6.52 -13.47 4.96
N LYS A 21 -6.40 -14.13 3.81
CA LYS A 21 -5.08 -14.30 3.14
C LYS A 21 -4.75 -13.19 2.12
N ALA A 22 -5.74 -12.41 1.68
CA ALA A 22 -5.52 -11.35 0.68
C ALA A 22 -5.08 -10.00 1.26
N THR A 23 -5.30 -9.75 2.56
CA THR A 23 -4.99 -8.45 3.18
C THR A 23 -3.54 -8.31 3.64
N ALA A 24 -2.80 -9.41 3.82
CA ALA A 24 -1.42 -9.39 4.30
C ALA A 24 -0.40 -8.87 3.26
N LYS A 25 -0.72 -8.90 1.97
CA LYS A 25 0.16 -8.36 0.91
C LYS A 25 -0.07 -6.88 0.61
N THR A 26 -1.25 -6.34 0.94
CA THR A 26 -1.62 -4.96 0.59
C THR A 26 -1.31 -3.95 1.70
N SER A 27 -1.16 -4.38 2.97
CA SER A 27 -0.85 -3.47 4.08
C SER A 27 0.57 -2.92 4.07
N ARG A 28 1.49 -3.52 3.29
CA ARG A 28 2.88 -3.05 3.20
C ARG A 28 3.05 -1.80 2.32
N LYS A 29 1.98 -1.28 1.72
CA LYS A 29 2.01 -0.10 0.83
C LYS A 29 1.56 1.20 1.51
N THR A 30 1.10 1.17 2.76
CA THR A 30 0.51 2.34 3.45
C THR A 30 1.15 2.67 4.81
N ALA A 31 2.38 2.21 5.06
CA ALA A 31 3.15 2.53 6.26
C ALA A 31 4.25 3.61 6.00
N SER A 32 3.90 4.70 5.32
CA SER A 32 4.84 5.85 5.16
C SER A 32 4.13 7.20 5.37
N ALA A 33 3.21 7.27 6.33
CA ALA A 33 2.59 8.55 6.69
C ALA A 33 3.36 9.33 7.78
N ARG A 34 4.41 8.76 8.40
CA ARG A 34 5.14 9.42 9.53
C ARG A 34 6.66 9.17 9.59
N GLY A 35 7.28 8.65 8.53
CA GLY A 35 8.74 8.59 8.41
C GLY A 35 9.20 9.69 7.47
N GLY A 36 10.13 10.54 7.89
CA GLY A 36 10.65 11.63 7.06
C GLY A 36 11.10 11.16 5.68
N GLU A 37 11.25 12.11 4.75
CA GLU A 37 11.49 11.83 3.33
C GLU A 37 12.53 10.73 3.13
N THR A 38 12.15 9.67 2.43
CA THR A 38 13.05 8.53 2.18
C THR A 38 13.98 8.86 1.02
N ARG A 39 15.14 8.19 0.95
CA ARG A 39 16.06 8.31 -0.20
C ARG A 39 15.33 8.06 -1.53
N ALA A 40 14.40 7.11 -1.55
CA ALA A 40 13.60 6.79 -2.74
C ALA A 40 12.68 7.94 -3.15
N ALA A 41 12.05 8.63 -2.18
CA ALA A 41 11.22 9.80 -2.46
C ALA A 41 12.05 10.95 -3.05
N LEU A 42 13.21 11.24 -2.45
CA LEU A 42 14.14 12.26 -2.94
C LEU A 42 14.67 11.91 -4.34
N TYR A 43 15.03 10.64 -4.57
CA TYR A 43 15.50 10.15 -5.87
C TYR A 43 14.42 10.29 -6.96
N ALA A 44 13.18 9.91 -6.65
CA ALA A 44 12.07 10.03 -7.59
C ALA A 44 11.79 11.51 -7.96
N GLU A 45 11.88 12.42 -6.99
CA GLU A 45 11.73 13.85 -7.24
C GLU A 45 12.85 14.40 -8.13
N ILE A 46 14.10 14.04 -7.83
CA ILE A 46 15.25 14.42 -8.65
C ILE A 46 15.15 13.87 -10.08
N LYS A 47 14.68 12.63 -10.24
CA LYS A 47 14.40 12.03 -11.55
C LYS A 47 13.34 12.81 -12.31
N ARG A 48 12.26 13.25 -11.67
CA ARG A 48 11.23 14.11 -12.28
C ARG A 48 11.76 15.47 -12.72
N ARG A 49 12.74 16.03 -12.00
CA ARG A 49 13.43 17.28 -12.37
C ARG A 49 14.50 17.12 -13.46
N GLY A 50 14.77 15.90 -13.92
CA GLY A 50 15.75 15.64 -14.98
C GLY A 50 17.21 15.80 -14.56
N ILE A 51 17.53 15.78 -13.27
CA ILE A 51 18.92 15.93 -12.81
C ILE A 51 19.66 14.59 -13.00
N ALA A 52 20.65 14.58 -13.89
CA ALA A 52 21.51 13.43 -14.16
C ALA A 52 22.45 13.09 -12.99
N GLY A 53 22.97 11.86 -12.96
CA GLY A 53 23.97 11.42 -11.97
C GLY A 53 23.44 11.12 -10.56
N CYS A 54 22.12 11.12 -10.36
CA CYS A 54 21.48 10.99 -9.05
C CYS A 54 21.45 9.56 -8.46
N SER A 55 21.77 8.53 -9.24
CA SER A 55 21.72 7.13 -8.79
C SER A 55 22.77 6.78 -7.73
N ARG A 56 23.95 7.40 -7.82
CA ARG A 56 25.06 7.20 -6.89
C ARG A 56 25.02 8.14 -5.68
N MET A 57 24.08 9.09 -5.66
CA MET A 57 23.96 10.07 -4.59
C MET A 57 23.34 9.46 -3.33
N SER A 58 23.88 9.87 -2.18
CA SER A 58 23.37 9.58 -0.84
C SER A 58 22.08 10.35 -0.57
N LYS A 59 21.35 9.96 0.49
CA LYS A 59 20.12 10.65 0.90
C LYS A 59 20.34 12.15 1.14
N ALA A 60 21.43 12.51 1.81
CA ALA A 60 21.76 13.90 2.13
C ALA A 60 22.13 14.72 0.87
N GLU A 61 22.85 14.12 -0.08
CA GLU A 61 23.15 14.77 -1.36
C GLU A 61 21.91 15.02 -2.21
N LEU A 62 20.97 14.06 -2.21
CA LEU A 62 19.69 14.22 -2.88
C LEU A 62 18.85 15.34 -2.21
N ALA A 63 18.84 15.42 -0.88
CA ALA A 63 18.16 16.51 -0.16
C ALA A 63 18.78 17.89 -0.47
N ARG A 64 20.12 18.00 -0.44
CA ARG A 64 20.85 19.23 -0.80
C ARG A 64 20.56 19.70 -2.22
N ARG A 65 20.50 18.79 -3.20
CA ARG A 65 20.12 19.11 -4.60
C ARG A 65 18.68 19.62 -4.72
N LEU A 66 17.80 19.25 -3.79
CA LEU A 66 16.41 19.69 -3.74
C LEU A 66 16.21 20.96 -2.89
N GLY A 67 17.24 21.43 -2.17
CA GLY A 67 17.17 22.59 -1.28
C GLY A 67 16.45 22.32 0.05
N ARG A 68 16.54 21.09 0.56
CA ARG A 68 15.97 20.65 1.84
C ARG A 68 17.05 20.33 2.86
#